data_AF-A0A3M0IWX5-F1
#
_entry.id   AF-A0A3M0IWX5-F1
#
_cell.length_a   1.000
_cell.length_b   1.000
_cell.length_c   1.000
_cell.angle_alpha   90.00
_cell.angle_beta   90.00
_cell.angle_gamma   90.00
#
_symmetry.space_group_name_H-M   'P 1'
#
loop_
_entity.id
_entity.type
_entity.pdbx_description
1 polymer ?
#
loop_
_entity_poly.entity_id
_entity_poly.type
_entity_poly.pdbx_seq_one_letter_code
_entity_poly.pdbx_strand_id
1 'polypeptide(L)'
;MGERKGTNKYYPPDFDPTKHGSLNKYHHSHPLRERARKLSQGILVIRFEMPFNIWCDGCQNHIGMGVRYNAEKKKVGNYYTTPVYRFRMKCHLCVNYIELQTDPGNCDYVIVSGARRKEERWDPGDSAQVLPTAPEQRERLALDPMFRLEHGVTDRGVLERATPA
;
A
#
# COMPACT_ATOMS: atom_id res chain seq x y z
N MET A 1 -33.70 -5.24 -14.65
CA MET A 1 -32.64 -5.67 -13.70
C MET A 1 -33.34 -6.27 -12.49
N GLY A 2 -32.98 -7.48 -12.06
CA GLY A 2 -33.54 -8.06 -10.84
C GLY A 2 -33.08 -7.30 -9.58
N GLU A 3 -33.83 -7.45 -8.49
CA GLU A 3 -33.50 -6.84 -7.21
C GLU A 3 -32.11 -7.26 -6.70
N ARG A 4 -31.37 -6.33 -6.09
CA ARG A 4 -30.02 -6.58 -5.54
C ARG A 4 -29.99 -7.71 -4.51
N LYS A 5 -31.07 -7.87 -3.75
CA LYS A 5 -31.26 -8.94 -2.75
C LYS A 5 -32.49 -9.79 -3.08
N GLY A 6 -32.60 -10.25 -4.33
CA GLY A 6 -33.64 -11.21 -4.68
C GLY A 6 -33.57 -12.45 -3.78
N THR A 7 -34.66 -12.70 -3.04
CA THR A 7 -34.82 -13.87 -2.17
C THR A 7 -34.93 -15.14 -2.99
N ASN A 8 -35.69 -15.09 -4.08
CA ASN A 8 -35.89 -16.20 -4.99
C ASN A 8 -35.11 -15.98 -6.28
N LYS A 9 -34.44 -17.04 -6.74
CA LYS A 9 -33.76 -17.11 -8.05
C LYS A 9 -34.46 -18.20 -8.84
N TYR A 10 -34.63 -17.97 -10.15
CA TYR A 10 -35.12 -19.00 -11.04
C TYR A 10 -34.07 -20.11 -11.15
N TYR A 11 -34.48 -21.35 -10.86
CA TYR A 11 -33.69 -22.55 -11.12
C TYR A 11 -34.34 -23.28 -12.30
N PRO A 12 -33.58 -23.55 -13.39
CA PRO A 12 -34.07 -24.34 -14.51
C PRO A 12 -34.57 -25.72 -14.05
N PRO A 13 -35.57 -26.31 -14.72
CA PRO A 13 -36.11 -27.62 -14.33
C PRO A 13 -35.06 -28.74 -14.38
N ASP A 14 -34.03 -28.60 -15.22
CA ASP A 14 -32.93 -29.55 -15.35
C ASP A 14 -31.82 -29.38 -14.28
N PHE A 15 -31.94 -28.35 -13.41
CA PHE A 15 -30.89 -28.04 -12.43
C PHE A 15 -30.98 -28.93 -11.19
N ASP A 16 -30.07 -29.90 -11.12
CA ASP A 16 -29.78 -30.68 -9.91
C ASP A 16 -28.70 -30.02 -9.04
N PRO A 17 -28.98 -29.61 -7.79
CA PRO A 17 -27.99 -28.97 -6.91
C PRO A 17 -26.82 -29.89 -6.53
N THR A 18 -27.03 -31.21 -6.49
CA THR A 18 -25.98 -32.19 -6.18
C THR A 18 -24.99 -32.37 -7.34
N LYS A 19 -25.47 -32.31 -8.60
CA LYS A 19 -24.63 -32.49 -9.80
C LYS A 19 -23.97 -31.19 -10.24
N HIS A 20 -24.74 -30.10 -10.28
CA HIS A 20 -24.28 -28.82 -10.82
C HIS A 20 -23.70 -27.90 -9.75
N GLY A 21 -24.00 -28.13 -8.46
CA GLY A 21 -23.50 -27.35 -7.33
C GLY A 21 -24.13 -25.95 -7.26
N SER A 22 -23.72 -25.05 -8.16
CA SER A 22 -24.21 -23.68 -8.20
C SER A 22 -24.80 -23.32 -9.56
N LEU A 23 -25.78 -22.42 -9.55
CA LEU A 23 -26.40 -21.90 -10.78
C LEU A 23 -25.36 -21.24 -11.71
N ASN A 24 -24.32 -20.62 -11.15
CA ASN A 24 -23.23 -20.04 -11.93
C ASN A 24 -22.47 -21.12 -12.72
N LYS A 25 -22.17 -22.26 -12.09
CA LYS A 25 -21.50 -23.40 -12.73
C LYS A 25 -22.39 -24.05 -13.79
N TYR A 26 -23.71 -24.13 -13.55
CA TYR A 26 -24.70 -24.56 -14.55
C TYR A 26 -24.69 -23.67 -15.80
N HIS A 27 -24.61 -22.35 -15.64
CA HIS A 27 -24.51 -21.40 -16.76
C HIS A 27 -23.08 -21.15 -17.27
N HIS A 28 -22.10 -21.98 -16.88
CA HIS A 28 -20.69 -21.81 -17.26
C HIS A 28 -20.12 -20.41 -16.98
N SER A 29 -20.62 -19.76 -15.93
CA SER A 29 -20.28 -18.40 -15.54
C SER A 29 -19.50 -18.39 -14.22
N HIS A 30 -18.55 -17.46 -14.09
CA HIS A 30 -17.83 -17.27 -12.84
C HIS A 30 -18.55 -16.26 -11.94
N PRO A 31 -18.61 -16.44 -10.60
CA PRO A 31 -19.23 -15.47 -9.68
C PRO A 31 -18.67 -14.05 -9.81
N LEU A 32 -17.36 -13.94 -10.07
CA LEU A 32 -16.66 -12.67 -10.27
C LEU A 32 -16.72 -12.14 -11.72
N ARG A 33 -17.41 -12.86 -12.62
CA ARG A 33 -17.58 -12.52 -14.05
C ARG A 33 -16.26 -12.10 -14.71
N GLU A 34 -16.27 -10.96 -15.40
CA GLU A 34 -15.13 -10.41 -16.16
C GLU A 34 -13.87 -10.18 -15.31
N ARG A 35 -14.01 -9.94 -13.99
CA ARG A 35 -12.84 -9.75 -13.11
C ARG A 35 -11.98 -11.00 -13.02
N ALA A 36 -12.57 -12.18 -13.22
CA ALA A 36 -11.90 -13.47 -13.21
C ALA A 36 -11.47 -13.95 -14.60
N ARG A 37 -11.47 -13.10 -15.65
CA ARG A 37 -11.10 -13.55 -17.01
C ARG A 37 -9.70 -14.18 -17.07
N LYS A 38 -8.78 -13.72 -16.22
CA LYS A 38 -7.37 -14.19 -16.15
C LYS A 38 -7.11 -15.10 -14.94
N LEU A 39 -8.16 -15.70 -14.37
CA LEU A 39 -8.02 -16.52 -13.16
C LEU A 39 -7.16 -17.78 -13.41
N SER A 40 -7.16 -18.32 -14.63
CA SER A 40 -6.27 -19.42 -15.03
C SER A 40 -4.79 -19.07 -14.89
N GLN A 41 -4.43 -17.79 -14.96
CA GLN A 41 -3.07 -17.28 -14.78
C GLN A 41 -2.80 -16.85 -13.32
N GLY A 42 -3.76 -17.07 -12.41
CA GLY A 42 -3.70 -16.59 -11.03
C GLY A 42 -3.86 -15.07 -10.89
N ILE A 43 -4.37 -14.40 -11.92
CA ILE A 43 -4.54 -12.94 -11.96
C ILE A 43 -6.01 -12.59 -11.77
N LEU A 44 -6.29 -11.75 -10.78
CA LEU A 44 -7.62 -11.20 -10.52
C LEU A 44 -7.61 -9.69 -10.77
N VAL A 45 -8.59 -9.18 -11.54
CA VAL A 45 -8.74 -7.75 -11.74
C VAL A 45 -9.53 -7.14 -10.57
N ILE A 46 -8.92 -6.21 -9.85
CA ILE A 46 -9.51 -5.52 -8.69
C ILE A 46 -9.51 -4.00 -8.89
N ARG A 47 -10.38 -3.31 -8.15
CA ARG A 47 -10.27 -1.86 -7.98
C ARG A 47 -9.27 -1.59 -6.85
N PHE A 48 -8.18 -0.92 -7.17
CA PHE A 48 -7.09 -0.62 -6.24
C PHE A 48 -6.96 0.90 -6.09
N GLU A 49 -6.80 1.39 -4.87
CA GLU A 49 -6.56 2.80 -4.57
C GLU A 49 -5.07 3.00 -4.28
N MET A 50 -4.46 4.04 -4.84
CA MET A 50 -3.04 4.32 -4.62
C MET A 50 -2.77 4.64 -3.14
N PRO A 51 -1.86 3.91 -2.47
CA PRO A 51 -1.63 4.05 -1.02
C PRO A 51 -0.86 5.33 -0.65
N PHE A 52 -0.07 5.89 -1.56
CA PHE A 52 0.72 7.09 -1.35
C PHE A 52 0.92 7.85 -2.67
N ASN A 53 1.41 9.08 -2.56
CA ASN A 53 1.76 9.93 -3.70
C ASN A 53 2.94 9.34 -4.48
N ILE A 54 2.81 9.23 -5.79
CA ILE A 54 3.86 8.72 -6.68
C ILE A 54 4.07 9.63 -7.88
N TRP A 55 5.25 9.56 -8.47
CA TRP A 55 5.54 10.12 -9.79
C TRP A 55 5.71 8.97 -10.78
N CYS A 56 5.03 9.03 -11.92
CA CYS A 56 5.19 8.00 -12.94
C CYS A 56 6.47 8.23 -13.75
N ASP A 57 7.28 7.19 -13.97
CA ASP A 57 8.54 7.34 -14.70
C ASP A 57 8.32 7.62 -16.20
N GLY A 58 7.16 7.24 -16.75
CA GLY A 58 6.86 7.39 -18.17
C GLY A 58 6.43 8.80 -18.57
N CYS A 59 5.49 9.40 -17.84
CA CYS A 59 4.96 10.74 -18.14
C CYS A 59 5.39 11.82 -17.14
N GLN A 60 6.15 11.46 -16.10
CA GLN A 60 6.61 12.35 -15.02
C GLN A 60 5.50 13.13 -14.29
N ASN A 61 4.24 12.74 -14.49
CA ASN A 61 3.10 13.34 -13.82
C ASN A 61 2.90 12.73 -12.43
N HIS A 62 2.41 13.56 -11.52
CA HIS A 62 2.04 13.15 -10.17
C HIS A 62 0.73 12.36 -10.17
N ILE A 63 0.71 11.27 -9.42
CA ILE A 63 -0.50 10.51 -9.11
C ILE A 63 -0.73 10.67 -7.61
N GLY A 64 -1.87 11.26 -7.28
CA GLY A 64 -2.29 11.45 -5.90
C GLY A 64 -2.60 10.13 -5.18
N MET A 65 -2.43 10.16 -3.86
CA MET A 65 -3.00 9.14 -2.98
C MET A 65 -4.52 9.04 -3.18
N GLY A 66 -5.06 7.82 -3.16
CA GLY A 66 -6.49 7.55 -3.31
C GLY A 66 -7.00 7.47 -4.76
N VAL A 67 -6.15 7.72 -5.77
CA VAL A 67 -6.56 7.54 -7.18
C VAL A 67 -6.87 6.06 -7.44
N ARG A 68 -8.03 5.81 -8.05
CA ARG A 68 -8.58 4.47 -8.31
C ARG A 68 -8.14 3.91 -9.65
N TYR A 69 -7.56 2.72 -9.65
CA TYR A 69 -7.17 1.97 -10.84
C TYR A 69 -7.85 0.60 -10.90
N ASN A 70 -8.00 0.08 -12.12
CA ASN A 70 -8.21 -1.36 -12.32
C ASN A 70 -6.83 -2.02 -12.34
N ALA A 71 -6.52 -2.77 -11.29
CA ALA A 71 -5.23 -3.41 -11.10
C ALA A 71 -5.33 -4.93 -11.25
N GLU A 72 -4.30 -5.51 -11.86
CA GLU A 72 -4.09 -6.96 -11.92
C GLU A 72 -3.38 -7.41 -10.65
N LYS A 73 -4.12 -8.11 -9.77
CA LYS A 73 -3.58 -8.72 -8.55
C LYS A 73 -3.04 -10.10 -8.87
N LYS A 74 -1.74 -10.32 -8.60
CA LYS A 74 -1.06 -11.60 -8.72
C LYS A 74 -0.39 -11.97 -7.40
N LYS A 75 -0.44 -13.23 -6.99
CA LYS A 75 0.37 -13.75 -5.88
C LYS A 75 1.78 -14.05 -6.39
N VAL A 76 2.81 -13.50 -5.76
CA VAL A 76 4.21 -13.67 -6.19
C VAL A 76 5.03 -14.50 -5.22
N GLY A 77 4.77 -14.39 -3.92
CA GLY A 77 5.48 -15.14 -2.89
C GLY A 77 4.72 -15.15 -1.57
N ASN A 78 5.40 -15.53 -0.49
CA ASN A 78 4.90 -15.43 0.87
C ASN A 78 5.99 -14.80 1.77
N TYR A 79 5.57 -13.98 2.72
CA TYR A 79 6.37 -13.55 3.88
C TYR A 79 5.94 -14.41 5.07
N TYR A 80 6.76 -15.40 5.44
CA TYR A 80 6.37 -16.51 6.30
C TYR A 80 5.09 -17.20 5.79
N THR A 81 3.97 -17.06 6.50
CA THR A 81 2.65 -17.60 6.13
C THR A 81 1.79 -16.61 5.34
N THR A 82 2.13 -15.31 5.34
CA THR A 82 1.33 -14.25 4.72
C THR A 82 1.65 -14.12 3.23
N PRO A 83 0.67 -14.19 2.32
CA PRO A 83 0.92 -14.08 0.89
C PRO A 83 1.32 -12.65 0.49
N VAL A 84 2.36 -12.55 -0.33
CA VAL A 84 2.82 -11.30 -0.94
C VAL A 84 2.15 -11.14 -2.31
N TYR A 85 1.43 -10.03 -2.46
CA TYR A 85 0.73 -9.69 -3.69
C TYR A 85 1.48 -8.63 -4.48
N ARG A 86 1.46 -8.78 -5.80
CA ARG A 86 1.89 -7.77 -6.76
C ARG A 86 0.67 -7.24 -7.50
N PHE A 87 0.60 -5.91 -7.61
CA PHE A 87 -0.44 -5.18 -8.29
C PHE A 87 0.17 -4.50 -9.50
N ARG A 88 -0.29 -4.87 -10.69
CA ARG A 88 0.12 -4.22 -11.93
C ARG A 88 -1.04 -3.38 -12.46
N MET A 89 -0.78 -2.12 -12.76
CA MET A 89 -1.79 -1.21 -13.31
C MET A 89 -1.21 -0.25 -14.33
N LYS A 90 -2.04 0.27 -15.22
CA LYS A 90 -1.65 1.23 -16.25
C LYS A 90 -1.82 2.66 -15.72
N CYS A 91 -0.89 3.55 -16.03
CA CYS A 91 -1.04 4.97 -15.75
C CYS A 91 -2.27 5.54 -16.51
N HIS A 92 -2.95 6.53 -15.92
CA HIS A 92 -4.09 7.18 -16.56
C HIS A 92 -3.69 8.06 -17.76
N LEU A 93 -2.48 8.61 -17.75
CA LEU A 93 -1.97 9.51 -18.80
C LEU A 93 -1.07 8.84 -19.83
N CYS A 94 -0.46 7.68 -19.51
CA CYS A 94 0.49 7.03 -20.41
C CYS A 94 0.31 5.51 -20.51
N VAL A 95 1.07 4.88 -21.40
CA VAL A 95 1.04 3.42 -21.63
C VAL A 95 1.93 2.65 -20.64
N ASN A 96 2.64 3.38 -19.76
CA ASN A 96 3.51 2.76 -18.77
C ASN A 96 2.72 1.95 -17.73
N TYR A 97 3.31 0.84 -17.31
CA TYR A 97 2.78 0.00 -16.24
C TYR A 97 3.51 0.27 -14.93
N ILE A 98 2.75 0.40 -13.86
CA ILE A 98 3.23 0.58 -12.50
C ILE A 98 3.04 -0.76 -11.77
N GLU A 99 4.09 -1.26 -11.14
CA GLU A 99 4.06 -2.46 -10.32
C GLU A 99 4.33 -2.13 -8.86
N LEU A 100 3.36 -2.48 -8.00
CA LEU A 100 3.43 -2.33 -6.55
C LEU A 100 3.41 -3.72 -5.90
N GLN A 101 4.16 -3.89 -4.83
CA GLN A 101 4.22 -5.13 -4.06
C GLN A 101 3.90 -4.85 -2.58
N THR A 102 3.12 -5.73 -1.96
CA THR A 102 2.87 -5.65 -0.51
C THR A 102 4.13 -6.04 0.27
N ASP A 103 4.47 -5.29 1.30
CA ASP A 103 5.48 -5.66 2.29
C ASP A 103 4.83 -5.84 3.67
N PRO A 104 4.50 -7.09 4.06
CA PRO A 104 3.88 -7.37 5.35
C PRO A 104 4.76 -7.05 6.56
N GLY A 105 6.08 -6.94 6.40
CA GLY A 105 6.98 -6.65 7.52
C GLY A 105 6.88 -5.20 8.00
N ASN A 106 6.78 -4.27 7.05
CA ASN A 106 6.67 -2.84 7.32
C ASN A 106 5.23 -2.30 7.24
N CYS A 107 4.24 -3.18 7.03
CA CYS A 107 2.84 -2.81 6.77
C CYS A 107 2.67 -1.80 5.62
N ASP A 108 3.60 -1.82 4.66
CA ASP A 108 3.73 -0.81 3.61
C ASP A 108 3.65 -1.45 2.21
N TYR A 109 3.65 -0.62 1.17
CA TYR A 109 3.78 -1.06 -0.21
C TYR A 109 5.11 -0.58 -0.80
N VAL A 110 5.78 -1.46 -1.52
CA VAL A 110 7.04 -1.17 -2.21
C VAL A 110 6.76 -1.05 -3.70
N ILE A 111 7.28 0.00 -4.33
CA ILE A 111 7.22 0.15 -5.79
C ILE A 111 8.34 -0.72 -6.38
N VAL A 112 7.96 -1.66 -7.25
CA VAL A 112 8.91 -2.53 -7.94
C VAL A 112 9.37 -1.88 -9.24
N SER A 113 8.44 -1.28 -9.99
CA SER A 113 8.75 -0.65 -11.28
C SER A 113 7.70 0.38 -11.71
N GLY A 114 8.14 1.32 -12.57
CA GLY A 114 7.27 2.22 -13.32
C GLY A 114 6.80 3.47 -12.58
N ALA A 115 7.24 3.66 -11.34
CA ALA A 115 7.03 4.88 -10.58
C ALA A 115 8.09 5.06 -9.48
N ARG A 116 8.24 6.30 -9.02
CA ARG A 116 8.95 6.65 -7.78
C ARG A 116 7.99 7.15 -6.72
N ARG A 117 8.25 6.83 -5.45
CA ARG A 117 7.49 7.35 -4.31
C ARG A 117 7.79 8.84 -4.18
N LYS A 118 6.78 9.67 -3.98
CA LYS A 118 7.01 11.05 -3.52
C LYS A 118 7.35 10.96 -2.04
N GLU A 119 8.56 11.39 -1.70
CA GLU A 119 9.00 11.45 -0.31
C GLU A 119 8.40 12.70 0.33
N GLU A 120 7.43 12.49 1.21
CA GLU A 120 6.80 13.53 2.03
C GLU A 120 7.02 13.24 3.52
N ARG A 121 7.95 12.32 3.85
CA ARG A 121 8.35 12.08 5.23
C ARG A 121 9.04 13.35 5.70
N TRP A 122 8.48 13.96 6.73
CA TRP A 122 9.07 15.11 7.39
C TRP A 122 10.36 14.65 8.05
N ASP A 123 11.50 15.08 7.52
CA ASP A 123 12.77 14.91 8.21
C ASP A 123 12.82 15.93 9.35
N PRO A 124 12.90 15.49 10.61
CA PRO A 124 13.00 16.41 11.73
C PRO A 124 14.23 17.33 11.59
N GLY A 125 15.31 16.87 10.95
CA GLY A 125 16.52 17.68 10.72
C GLY A 125 16.29 18.95 9.90
N ASP A 126 15.27 18.97 9.03
CA ASP A 126 14.93 20.14 8.22
C ASP A 126 14.06 21.15 8.99
N SER A 127 13.45 20.72 10.11
CA SER A 127 12.85 21.65 11.04
C SER A 127 13.99 22.31 11.81
N ALA A 128 14.21 23.61 11.62
CA ALA A 128 15.18 24.40 12.40
C ALA A 128 14.83 24.49 13.91
N GLN A 129 14.07 23.53 14.43
CA GLN A 129 13.68 23.36 15.82
C GLN A 129 14.63 22.41 16.52
N VAL A 130 14.76 22.58 17.83
CA VAL A 130 15.56 21.68 18.66
C VAL A 130 14.90 20.29 18.64
N LEU A 131 15.62 19.31 18.08
CA LEU A 131 15.13 17.95 17.99
C LEU A 131 15.22 17.22 19.32
N PRO A 132 14.27 16.30 19.60
CA PRO A 132 14.43 15.37 20.70
C PRO A 132 15.69 14.51 20.46
N THR A 133 16.44 14.27 21.53
CA THR A 133 17.68 13.49 21.51
C THR A 133 17.47 12.11 20.89
N ALA A 134 18.41 11.67 20.06
CA ALA A 134 18.38 10.37 19.41
C ALA A 134 18.27 9.24 20.46
N PRO A 135 17.65 8.09 20.15
CA PRO A 135 17.48 6.99 21.11
C PRO A 135 18.80 6.54 21.73
N GLU A 136 19.87 6.44 20.94
CA GLU A 136 21.22 6.11 21.44
C GLU A 136 21.78 7.16 22.40
N GLN A 137 21.54 8.45 22.12
CA GLN A 137 21.93 9.53 23.02
C GLN A 137 21.11 9.51 24.30
N ARG A 138 19.82 9.17 24.24
CA ARG A 138 18.96 9.01 25.43
C ARG A 138 19.42 7.86 26.31
N GLU A 139 19.85 6.75 25.73
CA GLU A 139 20.44 5.63 26.48
C GLU A 139 21.75 6.01 27.14
N ARG A 140 22.65 6.71 26.42
CA ARG A 140 23.91 7.23 26.99
C ARG A 140 23.67 8.25 28.10
N LEU A 141 22.71 9.15 27.91
CA LEU A 141 22.27 10.11 28.93
C LEU A 141 21.70 9.40 30.17
N ALA A 142 21.09 8.23 30.02
CA ALA A 142 20.57 7.44 31.14
C ALA A 142 21.68 6.71 31.91
N LEU A 143 22.65 6.15 31.19
CA LEU A 143 23.72 5.30 31.75
C LEU A 143 24.90 6.10 32.31
N ASP A 144 25.27 7.22 31.69
CA ASP A 144 26.45 8.00 32.06
C ASP A 144 26.06 9.38 32.68
N PRO A 145 26.30 9.59 33.98
CA PRO A 145 26.04 10.86 34.66
C PRO A 145 26.90 12.03 34.17
N MET A 146 28.15 11.78 33.72
CA MET A 146 29.05 12.82 33.24
C MET A 146 28.61 13.32 31.86
N PHE A 147 28.26 12.39 30.98
CA PHE A 147 27.68 12.70 29.67
C PHE A 147 26.39 13.53 29.79
N ARG A 148 25.54 13.23 30.80
CA ARG A 148 24.33 14.01 31.08
C ARG A 148 24.62 15.45 31.49
N LEU A 149 25.65 15.67 32.30
CA LEU A 149 26.07 17.00 32.73
C LEU A 149 26.59 17.82 31.54
N GLU A 150 27.48 17.24 30.73
CA GLU A 150 28.04 17.88 29.54
C GLU A 150 26.95 18.24 28.52
N HIS A 151 26.03 17.30 28.24
CA HIS A 151 24.89 17.57 27.35
C HIS A 151 23.96 18.65 27.89
N GLY A 152 23.70 18.68 29.20
CA GLY A 152 22.89 19.73 29.81
C GLY A 152 23.50 21.14 29.66
N VAL A 153 24.83 21.25 29.67
CA VAL A 153 25.53 22.53 29.41
C VAL A 153 25.43 22.91 27.93
N THR A 154 25.59 21.96 27.01
CA THR A 154 25.45 22.23 25.57
C THR A 154 24.03 22.66 25.21
N ASP A 155 23.01 22.01 25.80
CA ASP A 155 21.61 22.31 25.54
C ASP A 155 21.23 23.73 26.00
N ARG A 156 21.73 24.15 27.18
CA ARG A 156 21.57 25.53 27.67
C ARG A 156 22.18 26.56 26.71
N GLY A 157 23.38 26.29 26.21
CA GLY A 157 24.06 27.18 25.26
C GLY A 157 23.35 27.26 23.90
N VAL A 158 22.68 26.19 23.45
CA VAL A 158 21.82 26.23 22.26
C VAL A 158 20.56 27.06 22.52
N LEU A 159 19.96 26.92 23.71
CA LEU A 159 18.76 27.65 24.13
C LEU A 159 18.99 29.17 24.13
N GLU A 160 20.11 29.63 24.70
CA GLU A 160 20.50 31.05 24.72
C GLU A 160 20.73 31.63 23.31
N ARG A 161 21.17 30.81 22.36
CA ARG A 161 21.33 31.23 20.95
C ARG A 161 20.02 31.22 20.17
N ALA A 162 19.05 30.42 20.60
CA ALA A 162 17.76 30.27 19.94
C ALA A 162 16.71 31.26 20.46
N THR A 163 16.91 31.89 21.61
CA THR A 163 16.04 32.96 22.12
C THR A 163 16.11 34.18 21.20
N PRO A 164 14.98 34.63 20.61
CA PRO A 164 14.95 35.87 19.84
C PRO A 164 15.24 37.06 20.76
N ALA A 165 15.96 38.06 20.22
CA ALA A 165 16.38 39.26 20.94
C ALA A 165 15.21 40.13 21.43
#